data_AF-Q1IRW2-F1
#
_entry.id   AF-Q1IRW2-F1
#
_cell.length_a   1.000
_cell.length_b   1.000
_cell.length_c   1.000
_cell.angle_alpha   90.00
_cell.angle_beta   90.00
_cell.angle_gamma   90.00
#
_symmetry.space_group_name_H-M   'P 1'
#
loop_
_entity.id
_entity.type
_entity.pdbx_description
1 polymer ?
#
loop_
_entity_poly.entity_id
_entity_poly.type
_entity_poly.pdbx_seq_one_letter_code
_entity_poly.pdbx_strand_id
1 'polypeptide(L)'
;MHFELKPISAQGIPEALAKVERYRLLNEPSLAESICLDILAIVPDHQEALISLLLARTDQFDSHANVKRAREVLAQIQGGYEQAYYEGIIWERLGNARIHHGGNASGPSAYHALRGAMDQYEKAMKLAPSGNDDAILRWNTCARLIMQNPQIHPDPETEPEEMWQHDEAGSRIADA
;
A
#
# COMPACT_ATOMS: atom_id res chain seq x y z
N MET A 1 -33.22 9.05 0.54
CA MET A 1 -33.47 9.18 -0.91
C MET A 1 -32.76 8.02 -1.60
N HIS A 2 -33.43 7.30 -2.51
CA HIS A 2 -32.85 6.19 -3.27
C HIS A 2 -32.85 6.56 -4.75
N PHE A 3 -31.72 6.37 -5.42
CA PHE A 3 -31.56 6.62 -6.86
C PHE A 3 -31.16 5.31 -7.54
N GLU A 4 -31.74 5.05 -8.69
CA GLU A 4 -31.30 3.97 -9.59
C GLU A 4 -30.18 4.52 -10.49
N LEU A 5 -29.01 3.88 -10.45
CA LEU A 5 -27.87 4.28 -11.29
C LEU A 5 -28.13 3.89 -12.74
N LYS A 6 -27.75 4.78 -13.66
CA LYS A 6 -27.90 4.54 -15.10
C LYS A 6 -26.69 3.74 -15.59
N PRO A 7 -26.88 2.55 -16.19
CA PRO A 7 -25.76 1.75 -16.68
C PRO A 7 -25.06 2.45 -17.84
N ILE A 8 -23.73 2.37 -17.87
CA ILE A 8 -22.93 2.74 -19.03
C ILE A 8 -22.99 1.63 -20.09
N SER A 9 -22.66 1.95 -21.34
CA SER A 9 -22.49 0.93 -22.38
C SER A 9 -21.10 0.28 -22.29
N ALA A 10 -21.01 -1.01 -22.66
CA ALA A 10 -19.72 -1.71 -22.71
C ALA A 10 -18.73 -1.04 -23.68
N GLN A 11 -19.22 -0.46 -24.78
CA GLN A 11 -18.41 0.29 -25.74
C GLN A 11 -17.82 1.58 -25.15
N GLY A 12 -18.39 2.11 -24.07
CA GLY A 12 -17.92 3.31 -23.37
C GLY A 12 -16.80 3.06 -22.37
N ILE A 13 -16.49 1.79 -22.04
CA ILE A 13 -15.47 1.45 -21.02
C ILE A 13 -14.10 2.08 -21.31
N PRO A 14 -13.54 2.03 -22.55
CA PRO A 14 -12.22 2.61 -22.80
C PRO A 14 -12.16 4.13 -22.53
N GLU A 15 -13.21 4.87 -22.89
CA GLU A 15 -13.29 6.30 -22.60
C GLU A 15 -13.47 6.58 -21.10
N ALA A 16 -14.23 5.74 -20.41
CA ALA A 16 -14.42 5.82 -18.97
C ALA A 16 -13.09 5.59 -18.21
N LEU A 17 -12.29 4.61 -18.61
CA LEU A 17 -10.96 4.37 -18.03
C LEU A 17 -9.99 5.54 -18.27
N ALA A 18 -10.01 6.11 -19.48
CA ALA A 18 -9.23 7.32 -19.75
C ALA A 18 -9.64 8.51 -18.86
N LYS A 19 -10.93 8.61 -18.48
CA LYS A 19 -11.41 9.61 -17.50
C LYS A 19 -10.93 9.30 -16.09
N VAL A 20 -10.95 8.03 -15.68
CA VAL A 20 -10.44 7.57 -14.38
C VAL A 20 -8.99 7.98 -14.20
N GLU A 21 -8.12 7.72 -15.18
CA GLU A 21 -6.72 8.15 -15.14
C GLU A 21 -6.60 9.67 -14.99
N ARG A 22 -7.32 10.44 -15.82
CA ARG A 22 -7.31 11.91 -15.77
C ARG A 22 -7.77 12.46 -14.43
N TYR A 23 -8.85 11.94 -13.87
CA TYR A 23 -9.36 12.42 -12.57
C TYR A 23 -8.38 12.13 -11.45
N ARG A 24 -7.70 10.97 -11.47
CA ARG A 24 -6.63 10.70 -10.51
C ARG A 24 -5.45 11.68 -10.65
N LEU A 25 -5.04 12.02 -11.88
CA LEU A 25 -4.01 13.04 -12.12
C LEU A 25 -4.43 14.46 -11.70
N LEU A 26 -5.73 14.76 -11.71
CA LEU A 26 -6.31 16.02 -11.23
C LEU A 26 -6.57 16.02 -9.72
N ASN A 27 -6.18 14.97 -9.00
CA ASN A 27 -6.48 14.78 -7.58
C ASN A 27 -7.98 14.78 -7.24
N GLU A 28 -8.79 14.19 -8.13
CA GLU A 28 -10.23 13.97 -8.00
C GLU A 28 -10.56 12.47 -7.81
N PRO A 29 -10.03 11.80 -6.78
CA PRO A 29 -10.10 10.35 -6.66
C PRO A 29 -11.52 9.82 -6.39
N SER A 30 -12.41 10.61 -5.79
CA SER A 30 -13.81 10.22 -5.57
C SER A 30 -14.58 10.06 -6.88
N LEU A 31 -14.30 10.91 -7.87
CA LEU A 31 -14.87 10.77 -9.22
C LEU A 31 -14.30 9.54 -9.94
N ALA A 32 -13.00 9.30 -9.81
CA ALA A 32 -12.36 8.11 -10.35
C ALA A 32 -12.94 6.82 -9.74
N GLU A 33 -13.12 6.75 -8.41
CA GLU A 33 -13.76 5.62 -7.74
C GLU A 33 -15.19 5.39 -8.27
N SER A 34 -15.98 6.45 -8.41
CA SER A 34 -17.36 6.36 -8.93
C SER A 34 -17.40 5.71 -10.32
N ILE A 35 -16.53 6.14 -11.24
CA ILE A 35 -16.51 5.60 -12.60
C ILE A 35 -16.03 4.14 -12.61
N CYS A 36 -15.05 3.78 -11.78
CA CYS A 36 -14.63 2.39 -11.67
C CYS A 36 -15.77 1.49 -11.20
N LEU A 37 -16.61 1.95 -10.26
CA LEU A 37 -17.78 1.20 -9.81
C LEU A 37 -18.81 1.02 -10.94
N ASP A 38 -19.02 2.02 -11.79
CA ASP A 38 -19.92 1.91 -12.96
C ASP A 38 -19.40 0.88 -13.98
N ILE A 39 -18.08 0.83 -14.22
CA ILE A 39 -17.46 -0.18 -15.08
C ILE A 39 -17.62 -1.59 -14.47
N LEU A 40 -17.32 -1.73 -13.18
CA LEU A 40 -17.37 -3.04 -12.51
C LEU A 40 -18.81 -3.55 -12.30
N ALA A 41 -19.80 -2.66 -12.34
CA ALA A 41 -21.21 -3.06 -12.34
C ALA A 41 -21.61 -3.79 -13.64
N ILE A 42 -20.94 -3.52 -14.76
CA ILE A 42 -21.20 -4.18 -16.06
C ILE A 42 -20.22 -5.32 -16.37
N VAL A 43 -18.96 -5.18 -15.97
CA VAL A 43 -17.90 -6.19 -16.16
C VAL A 43 -17.13 -6.36 -14.84
N PRO A 44 -17.61 -7.22 -13.92
CA PRO A 44 -17.07 -7.32 -12.56
C PRO A 44 -15.61 -7.74 -12.45
N ASP A 45 -15.08 -8.46 -13.43
CA ASP A 45 -13.71 -8.98 -13.44
C ASP A 45 -12.74 -8.14 -14.28
N HIS A 46 -13.14 -6.92 -14.69
CA HIS A 46 -12.30 -6.02 -15.49
C HIS A 46 -11.06 -5.55 -14.71
N GLN A 47 -9.93 -6.21 -14.93
CA GLN A 47 -8.71 -6.05 -14.12
C GLN A 47 -8.19 -4.60 -14.04
N GLU A 48 -8.19 -3.88 -15.16
CA GLU A 48 -7.75 -2.47 -15.18
C GLU A 48 -8.64 -1.55 -14.32
N ALA A 49 -9.95 -1.86 -14.25
CA ALA A 49 -10.90 -1.09 -13.45
C ALA A 49 -10.76 -1.45 -11.96
N LEU A 50 -10.49 -2.72 -11.62
CA LEU A 50 -10.17 -3.14 -10.25
C LEU A 50 -8.89 -2.47 -9.74
N ILE A 51 -7.82 -2.49 -10.54
CA ILE A 51 -6.57 -1.79 -10.22
C ILE A 51 -6.83 -0.30 -10.01
N SER A 52 -7.54 0.34 -10.94
CA SER A 52 -7.83 1.77 -10.84
C SER A 52 -8.73 2.11 -9.65
N LEU A 53 -9.68 1.25 -9.28
CA LEU A 53 -10.51 1.40 -8.09
C LEU A 53 -9.67 1.34 -6.81
N LEU A 54 -8.75 0.37 -6.70
CA LEU A 54 -7.83 0.28 -5.57
C LEU A 54 -6.98 1.54 -5.45
N LEU A 55 -6.43 2.02 -6.57
CA LEU A 55 -5.63 3.22 -6.60
C LEU A 55 -6.46 4.47 -6.21
N ALA A 56 -7.66 4.64 -6.75
CA ALA A 56 -8.54 5.75 -6.39
C ALA A 56 -8.98 5.73 -4.91
N ARG A 57 -9.22 4.54 -4.33
CA ARG A 57 -9.53 4.41 -2.89
C ARG A 57 -8.34 4.77 -2.01
N THR A 58 -7.14 4.35 -2.42
CA THR A 58 -5.92 4.63 -1.65
C THR A 58 -5.42 6.07 -1.84
N ASP A 59 -5.76 6.73 -2.97
CA ASP A 59 -5.56 8.18 -3.17
C ASP A 59 -6.35 9.02 -2.15
N GLN A 60 -7.44 8.48 -1.56
CA GLN A 60 -8.29 9.16 -0.57
C GLN A 60 -7.84 9.00 0.89
N PHE A 61 -6.75 8.26 1.16
CA PHE A 61 -6.36 7.92 2.54
C PHE A 61 -6.01 9.14 3.40
N ASP A 62 -5.56 10.24 2.79
CA ASP A 62 -5.31 11.52 3.46
C ASP A 62 -6.58 12.19 3.99
N SER A 63 -7.77 11.81 3.51
CA SER A 63 -9.05 12.31 4.03
C SER A 63 -9.67 11.29 4.99
N HIS A 64 -9.75 10.02 4.56
CA HIS A 64 -10.30 8.95 5.35
C HIS A 64 -9.74 7.59 4.91
N ALA A 65 -8.75 7.09 5.64
CA ALA A 65 -8.16 5.79 5.36
C ALA A 65 -9.16 4.63 5.58
N ASN A 66 -9.51 3.93 4.51
CA ASN A 66 -10.30 2.70 4.56
C ASN A 66 -9.54 1.53 3.91
N VAL A 67 -8.59 0.98 4.66
CA VAL A 67 -7.73 -0.14 4.24
C VAL A 67 -8.54 -1.38 3.87
N LYS A 68 -9.63 -1.65 4.61
CA LYS A 68 -10.49 -2.81 4.36
C LYS A 68 -11.08 -2.78 2.95
N ARG A 69 -11.66 -1.64 2.55
CA ARG A 69 -12.22 -1.47 1.18
C ARG A 69 -11.17 -1.60 0.08
N ALA A 70 -9.92 -1.20 0.34
CA ALA A 70 -8.85 -1.37 -0.65
C ALA A 70 -8.46 -2.85 -0.79
N ARG A 71 -8.35 -3.58 0.33
CA ARG A 71 -8.03 -5.02 0.35
C ARG A 71 -9.13 -5.90 -0.25
N GLU A 72 -10.40 -5.52 -0.10
CA GLU A 72 -11.52 -6.20 -0.77
C GLU A 72 -11.41 -6.16 -2.30
N VAL A 73 -10.88 -5.06 -2.85
CA VAL A 73 -10.59 -4.93 -4.28
C VAL A 73 -9.34 -5.71 -4.65
N LEU A 74 -8.30 -5.63 -3.82
CA LEU A 74 -7.05 -6.38 -4.03
C LEU A 74 -7.33 -7.87 -4.18
N ALA A 75 -8.21 -8.46 -3.36
CA ALA A 75 -8.56 -9.87 -3.44
C ALA A 75 -9.13 -10.32 -4.80
N GLN A 76 -9.58 -9.37 -5.64
CA GLN A 76 -10.12 -9.62 -6.98
C GLN A 76 -9.11 -9.38 -8.10
N ILE A 77 -7.96 -8.76 -7.80
CA ILE A 77 -6.89 -8.51 -8.77
C ILE A 77 -6.13 -9.80 -9.05
N GLN A 78 -5.89 -10.11 -10.31
CA GLN A 78 -5.20 -11.33 -10.72
C GLN A 78 -3.70 -11.11 -10.85
N GLY A 79 -2.93 -12.15 -10.50
CA GLY A 79 -1.48 -12.18 -10.64
C GLY A 79 -0.73 -11.96 -9.32
N GLY A 80 0.32 -12.75 -9.11
CA GLY A 80 1.09 -12.72 -7.85
C GLY A 80 1.92 -11.46 -7.68
N TYR A 81 2.46 -10.93 -8.79
CA TYR A 81 3.16 -9.65 -8.79
C TYR A 81 2.21 -8.52 -8.40
N GLU A 82 1.06 -8.44 -9.05
CA GLU A 82 0.03 -7.42 -8.84
C GLU A 82 -0.48 -7.46 -7.40
N GLN A 83 -0.77 -8.64 -6.86
CA GLN A 83 -1.17 -8.84 -5.47
C GLN A 83 -0.16 -8.24 -4.49
N ALA A 84 1.13 -8.57 -4.65
CA ALA A 84 2.18 -8.05 -3.77
C ALA A 84 2.40 -6.54 -3.99
N TYR A 85 2.44 -6.09 -5.24
CA TYR A 85 2.71 -4.70 -5.60
C TYR A 85 1.61 -3.75 -5.08
N TYR A 86 0.34 -4.09 -5.28
CA TYR A 86 -0.77 -3.25 -4.85
C TYR A 86 -1.05 -3.34 -3.35
N GLU A 87 -0.77 -4.45 -2.67
CA GLU A 87 -0.74 -4.48 -1.19
C GLU A 87 0.36 -3.54 -0.66
N GLY A 88 1.52 -3.50 -1.32
CA GLY A 88 2.58 -2.54 -1.02
C GLY A 88 2.09 -1.09 -1.12
N ILE A 89 1.36 -0.74 -2.18
CA ILE A 89 0.77 0.60 -2.36
C ILE A 89 -0.24 0.95 -1.26
N ILE A 90 -1.06 -0.02 -0.82
CA ILE A 90 -2.00 0.20 0.29
C ILE A 90 -1.23 0.59 1.56
N TRP A 91 -0.16 -0.14 1.89
CA TRP A 91 0.66 0.15 3.07
C TRP A 91 1.45 1.46 2.94
N GLU A 92 2.05 1.72 1.78
CA GLU A 92 2.81 2.95 1.49
C GLU A 92 1.93 4.19 1.72
N ARG A 93 0.73 4.19 1.10
CA ARG A 93 -0.20 5.31 1.20
C ARG A 93 -0.79 5.46 2.60
N LEU A 94 -0.98 4.37 3.32
CA LEU A 94 -1.38 4.43 4.73
C LEU A 94 -0.28 5.06 5.60
N GLY A 95 0.98 4.72 5.35
CA GLY A 95 2.14 5.34 6.01
C GLY A 95 2.19 6.85 5.74
N ASN A 96 2.04 7.25 4.47
CA ASN A 96 2.02 8.65 4.08
C ASN A 96 0.88 9.44 4.73
N ALA A 97 -0.34 8.89 4.75
CA ALA A 97 -1.48 9.53 5.42
C ALA A 97 -1.23 9.73 6.92
N ARG A 98 -0.58 8.75 7.59
CA ARG A 98 -0.20 8.87 9.02
C ARG A 98 0.82 9.99 9.24
N ILE A 99 1.78 10.16 8.34
CA ILE A 99 2.74 11.26 8.39
C ILE A 99 2.01 12.60 8.23
N HIS A 100 1.10 12.71 7.26
CA HIS A 100 0.34 13.93 6.98
C HIS A 100 -0.58 14.34 8.14
N HIS A 101 -1.25 13.39 8.79
CA HIS A 101 -2.14 13.68 9.92
C HIS A 101 -1.41 14.02 11.23
N GLY A 102 -0.16 13.58 11.41
CA GLY A 102 0.65 13.87 12.59
C GLY A 102 0.12 13.26 13.90
N GLY A 103 0.68 13.70 15.03
CA GLY A 103 0.35 13.23 16.40
C GLY A 103 1.47 12.42 17.07
N ASN A 104 1.39 12.24 18.40
CA ASN A 104 2.49 11.65 19.19
C ASN A 104 2.87 10.20 18.78
N ALA A 105 1.96 9.45 18.17
CA ALA A 105 2.19 8.09 17.68
C ALA A 105 2.33 7.98 16.16
N SER A 106 2.43 9.10 15.43
CA SER A 106 2.49 9.09 13.97
C SER A 106 3.77 8.45 13.44
N GLY A 107 4.90 8.64 14.14
CA GLY A 107 6.22 8.11 13.79
C GLY A 107 6.27 6.57 13.72
N PRO A 108 6.09 5.86 14.84
CA PRO A 108 6.10 4.39 14.86
C PRO A 108 5.04 3.76 13.97
N SER A 109 3.84 4.35 13.94
CA SER A 109 2.74 3.86 13.10
C SER A 109 3.04 4.05 11.60
N ALA A 110 3.65 5.16 11.20
CA ALA A 110 4.11 5.38 9.83
C ALA A 110 5.26 4.43 9.49
N TYR A 111 6.23 4.25 10.39
CA TYR A 111 7.35 3.32 10.20
C TYR A 111 6.84 1.89 9.95
N HIS A 112 5.94 1.39 10.80
CA HIS A 112 5.35 0.06 10.63
C HIS A 112 4.65 -0.07 9.27
N ALA A 113 3.89 0.94 8.83
CA ALA A 113 3.23 0.90 7.53
C ALA A 113 4.23 0.90 6.37
N LEU A 114 5.25 1.76 6.40
CA LEU A 114 6.27 1.84 5.36
C LEU A 114 7.11 0.56 5.29
N ARG A 115 7.48 -0.04 6.44
CA ARG A 115 8.18 -1.32 6.47
C ARG A 115 7.31 -2.45 5.91
N GLY A 116 6.03 -2.47 6.28
CA GLY A 116 5.05 -3.39 5.69
C GLY A 116 4.93 -3.22 4.17
N ALA A 117 5.00 -1.99 3.65
CA ALA A 117 5.03 -1.73 2.21
C ALA A 117 6.30 -2.33 1.57
N MET A 118 7.47 -2.08 2.19
CA MET A 118 8.75 -2.61 1.73
C MET A 118 8.76 -4.14 1.65
N ASP A 119 8.22 -4.83 2.65
CA ASP A 119 8.11 -6.30 2.64
C ASP A 119 7.28 -6.83 1.47
N GLN A 120 6.24 -6.09 1.07
CA GLN A 120 5.41 -6.45 -0.07
C GLN A 120 6.10 -6.13 -1.40
N TYR A 121 6.80 -5.01 -1.49
CA TYR A 121 7.61 -4.71 -2.66
C TYR A 121 8.75 -5.72 -2.86
N GLU A 122 9.39 -6.19 -1.80
CA GLU A 122 10.39 -7.26 -1.86
C GLU A 122 9.79 -8.58 -2.39
N LYS A 123 8.53 -8.90 -2.04
CA LYS A 123 7.80 -10.02 -2.64
C LYS A 123 7.50 -9.77 -4.12
N ALA A 124 7.05 -8.56 -4.47
CA ALA A 124 6.77 -8.19 -5.85
C ALA A 124 8.03 -8.27 -6.73
N MET A 125 9.19 -7.82 -6.26
CA MET A 125 10.47 -7.91 -6.97
C MET A 125 10.82 -9.34 -7.38
N LYS A 126 10.52 -10.33 -6.53
CA LYS A 126 10.78 -11.76 -6.82
C LYS A 126 9.88 -12.32 -7.93
N LEU A 127 8.74 -11.66 -8.17
CA LEU A 127 7.72 -12.05 -9.13
C LEU A 127 7.71 -11.14 -10.37
N ALA A 128 8.54 -10.08 -10.37
CA ALA A 128 8.51 -9.03 -11.37
C ALA A 128 8.91 -9.58 -12.76
N PRO A 129 8.18 -9.22 -13.83
CA PRO A 129 8.64 -9.45 -15.18
C PRO A 129 10.00 -8.79 -15.43
N SER A 130 10.79 -9.35 -16.34
CA SER A 130 12.08 -8.77 -16.72
C SER A 130 11.93 -7.32 -17.17
N GLY A 131 12.68 -6.41 -16.55
CA GLY A 131 12.66 -4.97 -16.84
C GLY A 131 11.56 -4.18 -16.13
N ASN A 132 10.75 -4.81 -15.27
CA ASN A 132 9.82 -4.10 -14.41
C ASN A 132 10.48 -3.75 -13.06
N ASP A 133 10.91 -2.49 -12.94
CA ASP A 133 11.57 -1.95 -11.74
C ASP A 133 10.61 -1.20 -10.81
N ASP A 134 9.30 -1.24 -11.05
CA ASP A 134 8.33 -0.41 -10.31
C ASP A 134 8.36 -0.67 -8.80
N ALA A 135 8.42 -1.96 -8.40
CA ALA A 135 8.53 -2.33 -6.99
C ALA A 135 9.84 -1.81 -6.36
N ILE A 136 10.94 -1.80 -7.12
CA ILE A 136 12.24 -1.27 -6.66
C ILE A 136 12.15 0.23 -6.43
N LEU A 137 11.55 0.97 -7.37
CA LEU A 137 11.38 2.42 -7.25
C LEU A 137 10.52 2.81 -6.05
N ARG A 138 9.45 2.06 -5.78
CA ARG A 138 8.58 2.24 -4.60
C ARG A 138 9.29 1.90 -3.30
N TRP A 139 9.97 0.76 -3.22
CA TRP A 139 10.78 0.38 -2.05
C TRP A 139 11.83 1.44 -1.73
N ASN A 140 12.55 1.94 -2.75
CA ASN A 140 13.54 3.01 -2.58
C ASN A 140 12.92 4.31 -2.06
N THR A 141 11.67 4.58 -2.43
CA THR A 141 10.93 5.75 -1.94
C THR A 141 10.58 5.60 -0.46
N CYS A 142 10.08 4.43 -0.05
CA CYS A 142 9.85 4.11 1.37
C CYS A 142 11.15 4.21 2.19
N ALA A 143 12.25 3.62 1.71
CA ALA A 143 13.54 3.66 2.38
C ALA A 143 14.06 5.09 2.56
N ARG A 144 14.02 5.91 1.50
CA ARG A 144 14.42 7.33 1.57
C ARG A 144 13.55 8.10 2.55
N LEU A 145 12.23 7.86 2.55
CA LEU A 145 11.31 8.54 3.46
C LEU A 145 11.66 8.25 4.92
N ILE A 146 11.92 6.99 5.28
CA ILE A 146 12.37 6.61 6.63
C ILE A 146 13.72 7.25 6.96
N MET A 147 14.72 7.12 6.08
CA MET A 147 16.08 7.64 6.33
C MET A 147 16.13 9.16 6.50
N GLN A 148 15.27 9.90 5.79
CA GLN A 148 15.25 11.37 5.82
C GLN A 148 14.44 11.94 6.99
N ASN A 149 13.70 11.11 7.72
CA ASN A 149 12.77 11.54 8.75
C ASN A 149 13.06 10.79 10.05
N PRO A 150 13.97 11.28 10.91
CA PRO A 150 14.35 10.61 12.14
C PRO A 150 13.18 10.28 13.07
N GLN A 151 12.09 11.04 13.02
CA GLN A 151 10.86 10.81 13.77
C GLN A 151 10.07 9.57 13.30
N ILE A 152 10.38 9.01 12.13
CA ILE A 152 9.79 7.79 11.59
C ILE A 152 10.71 6.62 11.98
N HIS A 153 10.67 6.26 13.25
CA HIS A 153 11.43 5.15 13.82
C HIS A 153 10.46 4.13 14.45
N PRO A 154 10.85 2.85 14.60
CA PRO A 154 10.05 1.89 15.36
C PRO A 154 9.82 2.36 16.80
N ASP A 155 8.81 1.81 17.47
CA ASP A 155 8.63 2.05 18.90
C ASP A 155 9.77 1.31 19.65
N PRO A 156 10.53 1.96 20.55
CA PRO A 156 11.58 1.29 21.32
C PRO A 156 11.08 0.06 22.10
N GLU A 157 9.79 -0.05 22.44
CA GLU A 157 9.23 -1.24 23.09
C GLU A 157 8.99 -2.43 22.12
N THR A 158 9.15 -2.22 20.81
CA THR A 158 9.00 -3.26 19.77
C THR A 158 10.32 -3.77 19.21
N GLU A 159 11.46 -3.29 19.71
CA GLU A 159 12.71 -4.02 19.52
C GLU A 159 12.58 -5.35 20.26
N PRO A 160 12.72 -6.52 19.58
CA PRO A 160 12.99 -7.73 20.33
C PRO A 160 14.26 -7.42 21.10
N GLU A 161 14.19 -7.42 22.44
CA GLU A 161 15.39 -7.45 23.28
C GLU A 161 16.32 -8.46 22.62
N GLU A 162 17.40 -7.99 22.00
CA GLU A 162 18.44 -8.87 21.55
C GLU A 162 18.78 -9.70 22.78
N MET A 163 18.46 -10.99 22.72
CA MET A 163 18.86 -11.96 23.71
C MET A 163 20.39 -11.95 23.72
N TRP A 164 20.96 -11.04 24.50
CA TRP A 164 22.32 -11.14 25.00
C TRP A 164 22.35 -12.29 26.01
N GLN A 165 22.09 -13.51 25.52
CA GLN A 165 22.62 -14.72 26.15
C GLN A 165 24.12 -14.69 25.93
N HIS A 166 24.83 -13.96 26.80
CA HIS A 166 26.18 -14.36 27.14
C HIS A 166 26.08 -15.58 28.03
N ASP A 167 26.11 -16.75 27.40
CA ASP A 167 26.65 -17.96 27.98
C ASP A 167 28.11 -17.68 28.40
N GLU A 168 28.34 -17.41 29.69
CA GLU A 168 29.64 -17.66 30.32
C GLU A 168 29.49 -18.81 31.34
N ALA A 169 29.19 -20.00 30.82
CA ALA A 169 29.58 -21.24 31.48
C ALA A 169 30.88 -21.74 30.84
N GLY A 170 32.04 -21.34 31.40
CA GLY A 170 33.29 -22.00 31.03
C GLY A 170 34.58 -21.23 31.27
N SER A 171 34.96 -21.00 32.53
CA SER A 171 36.40 -20.94 32.87
C SER A 171 36.66 -21.64 34.19
N ARG A 172 37.11 -22.91 34.09
CA ARG A 172 37.86 -23.57 35.15
C ARG A 172 39.26 -22.94 35.16
N ILE A 173 39.71 -22.41 36.29
CA ILE A 173 41.09 -22.60 36.71
C ILE A 173 41.12 -22.77 38.24
N ALA A 174 41.80 -23.82 38.67
CA ALA A 174 42.16 -24.12 40.03
C ALA A 174 43.08 -23.06 40.63
N ASP A 175 43.04 -22.88 41.96
CA ASP A 175 44.20 -23.00 42.87
C ASP A 175 43.97 -22.28 44.21
N ALA A 176 44.29 -23.02 45.27
CA ALA A 176 44.66 -22.67 46.66
C ALA A 176 43.71 -23.22 47.74
#